data_AF-A0A3D2Z6H2-F1
#
_entry.id   AF-A0A3D2Z6H2-F1
#
_cell.length_a   1.000
_cell.length_b   1.000
_cell.length_c   1.000
_cell.angle_alpha   90.00
_cell.angle_beta   90.00
_cell.angle_gamma   90.00
#
_symmetry.space_group_name_H-M   'P 1'
#
loop_
_entity.id
_entity.type
_entity.pdbx_description
1 polymer ?
#
loop_
_entity_poly.entity_id
_entity_poly.type
_entity_poly.pdbx_seq_one_letter_code
_entity_poly.pdbx_strand_id
1 'polypeptide(L)'
;MARPQIGQHGPTRPAFGTKNNDLHLANSLTETECVRPVDQFLEILRVSPNYERHHMALVSHCFVFVALTGDEQIQAYSMDLDSGALELRTTSNAHGPIGSLHLHRQSGVVYGAQVGNTGLSSYQLDTDTGALTHINSVVTGLHTPALAITDHSGRFLISSYYTGGGVTVHAIDDDGSIGALVQHVETGEKAHGVLIDATNRFVFIPHVCPNNKTAQFRFDANSGQLTPNDPFELTPPEDYTGPRHMCFGPGGDIVYTVNEQGNTVTVHRYDASTGTLEAVQDVSTLPDGYAGESFTAHIEIHPNGKWAYASNRGPGDNIAGFNIAADGTLSPFGHYPVPSSPRSFNIDPTGQFCYCTGEAAGHLRSFRVDQTSGELTQMADFEVGKSPFWTMVLGF
;
A
#
# COMPACT_ATOMS: atom_id res chain seq x y z
N MET A 1 -14.39 29.96 54.24
CA MET A 1 -15.30 30.61 55.22
C MET A 1 -16.04 31.74 54.52
N ALA A 2 -17.30 31.96 54.89
CA ALA A 2 -18.32 32.89 54.35
C ALA A 2 -19.12 32.41 53.11
N ARG A 3 -20.42 32.15 53.34
CA ARG A 3 -21.55 32.05 52.37
C ARG A 3 -22.31 33.39 52.33
N PRO A 4 -23.22 33.63 51.35
CA PRO A 4 -24.66 33.26 51.45
C PRO A 4 -25.22 32.66 50.12
N GLN A 5 -26.04 31.59 50.05
CA GLN A 5 -27.52 31.48 50.22
C GLN A 5 -28.31 32.59 49.46
N ILE A 6 -29.32 32.39 48.59
CA ILE A 6 -30.53 31.53 48.47
C ILE A 6 -30.99 31.61 46.98
N GLY A 7 -31.51 30.57 46.30
CA GLY A 7 -32.91 30.16 46.38
C GLY A 7 -33.38 29.22 45.25
N GLN A 8 -34.31 28.33 45.63
CA GLN A 8 -34.99 27.31 44.83
C GLN A 8 -36.14 27.92 44.00
N HIS A 9 -36.51 27.28 42.89
CA HIS A 9 -37.90 26.99 42.49
C HIS A 9 -37.91 26.05 41.25
N GLY A 10 -38.55 24.89 41.37
CA GLY A 10 -39.29 24.26 40.26
C GLY A 10 -40.78 24.27 40.63
N PRO A 11 -41.67 23.48 39.99
CA PRO A 11 -41.67 22.89 38.64
C PRO A 11 -42.96 23.25 37.85
N THR A 12 -43.06 22.99 36.54
CA THR A 12 -44.38 22.73 35.88
C THR A 12 -44.23 22.14 34.45
N ARG A 13 -44.79 20.94 34.24
CA ARG A 13 -45.45 20.44 33.01
C ARG A 13 -46.97 20.48 33.28
N PRO A 14 -47.86 20.66 32.28
CA PRO A 14 -48.38 19.58 31.38
C PRO A 14 -48.71 20.12 29.96
N ALA A 15 -49.34 19.49 28.97
CA ALA A 15 -49.51 18.14 28.41
C ALA A 15 -50.43 18.30 27.16
N PHE A 16 -50.54 17.24 26.34
CA PHE A 16 -51.56 16.97 25.28
C PHE A 16 -51.42 17.72 23.93
N GLY A 17 -51.66 17.10 22.76
CA GLY A 17 -52.42 15.88 22.50
C GLY A 17 -52.17 15.22 21.13
N THR A 18 -52.95 14.15 20.94
CA THR A 18 -52.90 13.06 19.97
C THR A 18 -53.88 13.25 18.81
N LYS A 19 -53.62 12.57 17.66
CA LYS A 19 -54.56 11.86 16.74
C LYS A 19 -53.80 11.54 15.43
N ASN A 20 -53.52 10.28 15.05
CA ASN A 20 -54.34 9.18 14.53
C ASN A 20 -54.94 9.36 13.12
N ASN A 21 -54.69 8.33 12.29
CA ASN A 21 -55.49 7.77 11.18
C ASN A 21 -55.46 8.56 9.85
N ASP A 22 -55.48 7.98 8.65
CA ASP A 22 -55.56 6.60 8.16
C ASP A 22 -55.53 6.60 6.61
N LEU A 23 -55.23 5.44 6.02
CA LEU A 23 -55.81 4.86 4.78
C LEU A 23 -55.40 5.32 3.36
N HIS A 24 -54.98 4.29 2.61
CA HIS A 24 -55.36 3.96 1.21
C HIS A 24 -54.77 4.83 0.08
N LEU A 25 -54.34 4.33 -1.09
CA LEU A 25 -54.76 3.20 -1.91
C LEU A 25 -53.67 2.86 -2.95
N ALA A 26 -53.68 1.62 -3.43
CA ALA A 26 -52.92 1.13 -4.58
C ALA A 26 -53.32 1.84 -5.90
N ASN A 27 -52.38 1.95 -6.85
CA ASN A 27 -52.54 1.34 -8.17
C ASN A 27 -51.32 1.50 -9.09
N SER A 28 -51.12 0.43 -9.85
CA SER A 28 -50.25 0.18 -10.99
C SER A 28 -50.14 1.29 -12.04
N LEU A 29 -48.93 1.52 -12.56
CA LEU A 29 -48.65 1.88 -13.97
C LEU A 29 -47.20 1.44 -14.30
N THR A 30 -47.06 0.34 -15.06
CA THR A 30 -46.55 0.27 -16.45
C THR A 30 -45.03 0.29 -16.60
N GLU A 31 -44.51 -0.82 -17.12
CA GLU A 31 -43.19 -0.96 -17.73
C GLU A 31 -42.93 0.16 -18.74
N THR A 32 -41.78 0.83 -18.61
CA THR A 32 -41.06 1.37 -19.76
C THR A 32 -39.57 1.34 -19.45
N GLU A 33 -38.87 0.65 -20.33
CA GLU A 33 -37.43 0.44 -20.49
C GLU A 33 -36.51 1.43 -19.74
N CYS A 34 -35.69 0.89 -18.81
CA CYS A 34 -34.42 1.51 -18.47
C CYS A 34 -33.30 0.58 -18.92
N VAL A 35 -32.54 1.09 -19.89
CA VAL A 35 -31.32 0.55 -20.47
C VAL A 35 -30.33 0.16 -19.37
N ARG A 36 -29.73 -1.03 -19.49
CA ARG A 36 -28.66 -1.54 -18.60
C ARG A 36 -27.43 -0.62 -18.67
N PRO A 37 -26.66 -0.55 -17.59
CA PRO A 37 -25.23 -0.88 -17.72
C PRO A 37 -24.97 -2.25 -17.08
N VAL A 38 -24.59 -3.21 -17.91
CA VAL A 38 -23.84 -4.39 -17.48
C VAL A 38 -22.41 -3.91 -17.33
N ASP A 39 -21.85 -4.06 -16.12
CA ASP A 39 -20.42 -4.03 -15.72
C ASP A 39 -20.27 -3.37 -14.34
N GLN A 40 -20.90 -3.99 -13.35
CA GLN A 40 -20.46 -3.96 -11.96
C GLN A 40 -20.00 -5.38 -11.67
N PHE A 41 -18.71 -5.60 -11.43
CA PHE A 41 -18.06 -6.77 -10.77
C PHE A 41 -16.62 -6.94 -11.28
N LEU A 42 -15.76 -5.94 -11.05
CA LEU A 42 -14.31 -6.10 -11.27
C LEU A 42 -13.53 -5.40 -10.14
N GLU A 43 -13.70 -5.87 -8.90
CA GLU A 43 -12.74 -5.60 -7.82
C GLU A 43 -12.82 -6.57 -6.62
N ILE A 44 -13.22 -7.83 -6.85
CA ILE A 44 -13.16 -8.91 -5.82
C ILE A 44 -12.65 -10.22 -6.45
N LEU A 45 -11.51 -10.19 -7.14
CA LEU A 45 -10.80 -11.41 -7.53
C LEU A 45 -9.29 -11.23 -7.42
N ARG A 46 -8.80 -11.17 -6.17
CA ARG A 46 -7.54 -11.83 -5.79
C ARG A 46 -7.79 -13.18 -5.10
N VAL A 47 -9.04 -13.70 -5.15
CA VAL A 47 -9.44 -14.95 -4.49
C VAL A 47 -10.36 -15.79 -5.39
N SER A 48 -9.84 -16.44 -6.43
CA SER A 48 -10.48 -17.65 -6.98
C SER A 48 -9.55 -18.46 -7.88
N PRO A 49 -9.42 -19.80 -7.70
CA PRO A 49 -8.61 -20.67 -8.57
C PRO A 49 -9.06 -20.71 -10.05
N ASN A 50 -10.25 -20.17 -10.37
CA ASN A 50 -10.75 -20.10 -11.75
C ASN A 50 -10.38 -18.79 -12.48
N TYR A 51 -9.68 -17.87 -11.82
CA TYR A 51 -9.14 -16.62 -12.40
C TYR A 51 -7.98 -16.90 -13.39
N GLU A 52 -7.21 -17.95 -13.14
CA GLU A 52 -6.00 -18.34 -13.88
C GLU A 52 -6.22 -18.59 -15.39
N ARG A 53 -7.42 -18.97 -15.85
CA ARG A 53 -7.65 -19.25 -17.28
C ARG A 53 -8.18 -18.07 -18.11
N HIS A 54 -8.70 -17.01 -17.49
CA HIS A 54 -9.30 -15.90 -18.24
C HIS A 54 -8.47 -14.60 -18.21
N HIS A 55 -7.56 -14.42 -17.24
CA HIS A 55 -6.71 -13.22 -17.16
C HIS A 55 -5.33 -13.34 -17.80
N MET A 56 -4.85 -14.54 -18.11
CA MET A 56 -3.60 -14.70 -18.88
C MET A 56 -3.72 -14.21 -20.34
N ALA A 57 -4.93 -13.88 -20.81
CA ALA A 57 -5.19 -13.48 -22.20
C ALA A 57 -5.26 -11.95 -22.42
N LEU A 58 -4.96 -11.09 -21.43
CA LEU A 58 -5.27 -9.65 -21.51
C LEU A 58 -4.11 -8.67 -21.29
N VAL A 59 -2.94 -9.07 -20.75
CA VAL A 59 -1.79 -8.15 -20.67
C VAL A 59 -1.12 -8.09 -22.03
N SER A 60 -1.26 -6.95 -22.70
CA SER A 60 -0.70 -6.72 -24.03
C SER A 60 0.72 -6.14 -23.97
N HIS A 61 1.00 -5.39 -22.91
CA HIS A 61 2.31 -4.82 -22.64
C HIS A 61 2.44 -4.46 -21.15
N CYS A 62 3.68 -4.29 -20.70
CA CYS A 62 3.99 -4.02 -19.31
C CYS A 62 5.10 -2.98 -19.19
N PHE A 63 4.98 -2.11 -18.20
CA PHE A 63 5.97 -1.10 -17.87
C PHE A 63 6.57 -1.34 -16.49
N VAL A 64 7.89 -1.23 -16.38
CA VAL A 64 8.63 -1.14 -15.13
C VAL A 64 8.99 0.32 -14.88
N PHE A 65 8.43 0.90 -13.83
CA PHE A 65 8.72 2.25 -13.38
C PHE A 65 9.78 2.22 -12.29
N VAL A 66 10.78 3.09 -12.42
CA VAL A 66 11.86 3.27 -11.44
C VAL A 66 11.90 4.73 -11.01
N ALA A 67 11.64 4.99 -9.72
CA ALA A 67 11.82 6.31 -9.14
C ALA A 67 13.28 6.50 -8.73
N LEU A 68 13.94 7.48 -9.34
CA LEU A 68 15.33 7.86 -9.09
C LEU A 68 15.36 9.10 -8.20
N THR A 69 15.33 8.89 -6.88
CA THR A 69 15.32 9.99 -5.91
C THR A 69 16.49 10.95 -6.11
N GLY A 70 17.69 10.41 -6.41
CA GLY A 70 18.91 11.20 -6.52
C GLY A 70 19.01 12.03 -7.81
N ASP A 71 18.28 11.64 -8.85
CA ASP A 71 18.20 12.38 -10.12
C ASP A 71 16.90 13.20 -10.24
N GLU A 72 15.96 13.05 -9.30
CA GLU A 72 14.61 13.61 -9.35
C GLU A 72 13.88 13.26 -10.66
N GLN A 73 13.96 11.98 -11.03
CA GLN A 73 13.37 11.43 -12.26
C GLN A 73 12.54 10.19 -11.99
N ILE A 74 11.57 9.93 -12.86
CA ILE A 74 10.89 8.63 -12.96
C ILE A 74 11.14 8.09 -14.36
N GLN A 75 11.78 6.93 -14.44
CA GLN A 75 12.00 6.24 -15.71
C GLN A 75 10.95 5.16 -15.90
N ALA A 76 10.46 5.01 -17.14
CA ALA A 76 9.58 3.93 -17.53
C ALA A 76 10.26 3.06 -18.60
N TYR A 77 10.32 1.76 -18.32
CA TYR A 77 10.89 0.76 -19.20
C TYR A 77 9.77 -0.14 -19.72
N SER A 78 9.69 -0.38 -21.03
CA SER A 78 8.84 -1.46 -21.53
C SER A 78 9.49 -2.80 -21.23
N MET A 79 8.69 -3.76 -20.80
CA MET A 79 9.10 -5.12 -20.48
C MET A 79 8.68 -6.07 -21.60
N ASP A 80 9.65 -6.82 -22.13
CA ASP A 80 9.35 -7.96 -23.01
C ASP A 80 8.74 -9.10 -22.18
N LEU A 81 7.51 -9.52 -22.52
CA LEU A 81 6.73 -10.46 -21.70
C LEU A 81 7.28 -11.90 -21.70
N ASP A 82 8.12 -12.26 -22.68
CA ASP A 82 8.68 -13.60 -22.81
C ASP A 82 10.03 -13.72 -22.10
N SER A 83 10.88 -12.70 -22.26
CA SER A 83 12.25 -12.69 -21.79
C SER A 83 12.46 -11.87 -20.52
N GLY A 84 11.54 -10.98 -20.15
CA GLY A 84 11.69 -10.05 -19.03
C GLY A 84 12.71 -8.94 -19.26
N ALA A 85 13.22 -8.81 -20.49
CA ALA A 85 14.16 -7.76 -20.86
C ALA A 85 13.51 -6.37 -20.80
N LEU A 86 14.29 -5.36 -20.40
CA LEU A 86 13.83 -3.98 -20.26
C LEU A 86 14.42 -3.09 -21.35
N GLU A 87 13.57 -2.24 -21.93
CA GLU A 87 13.96 -1.17 -22.84
C GLU A 87 13.46 0.17 -22.28
N LEU A 88 14.37 1.13 -22.04
CA LEU A 88 13.98 2.46 -21.57
C LEU A 88 13.12 3.16 -22.63
N ARG A 89 11.92 3.59 -22.23
CA ARG A 89 10.99 4.31 -23.11
C ARG A 89 10.96 5.79 -22.81
N THR A 90 10.84 6.14 -21.53
CA THR A 90 10.69 7.54 -21.12
C THR A 90 11.44 7.82 -19.83
N THR A 91 11.85 9.08 -19.70
CA THR A 91 12.38 9.65 -18.46
C THR A 91 11.59 10.92 -18.18
N SER A 92 10.77 10.88 -17.14
CA SER A 92 9.91 11.99 -16.72
C SER A 92 10.57 12.75 -15.57
N ASN A 93 10.44 14.08 -15.55
CA ASN A 93 10.84 14.87 -14.39
C ASN A 93 9.91 14.53 -13.22
N ALA A 94 10.47 14.17 -12.06
CA ALA A 94 9.68 13.81 -10.89
C ALA A 94 9.19 15.04 -10.10
N HIS A 95 9.68 16.25 -10.39
CA HIS A 95 9.34 17.45 -9.64
C HIS A 95 9.60 17.31 -8.13
N GLY A 96 10.67 16.58 -7.81
CA GLY A 96 11.12 16.30 -6.47
C GLY A 96 11.67 14.88 -6.30
N PRO A 97 12.25 14.60 -5.13
CA PRO A 97 12.91 13.34 -4.81
C PRO A 97 11.89 12.24 -4.48
N ILE A 98 11.21 11.67 -5.48
CA ILE A 98 10.19 10.63 -5.25
C ILE A 98 10.82 9.36 -4.65
N GLY A 99 10.23 8.85 -3.57
CA GLY A 99 10.64 7.62 -2.90
C GLY A 99 9.58 6.52 -2.86
N SER A 100 8.32 6.81 -3.14
CA SER A 100 7.32 5.77 -3.42
C SER A 100 6.34 6.21 -4.48
N LEU A 101 5.80 5.24 -5.24
CA LEU A 101 4.82 5.44 -6.30
C LEU A 101 3.61 4.53 -6.06
N HIS A 102 2.42 5.04 -6.35
CA HIS A 102 1.16 4.30 -6.31
C HIS A 102 0.29 4.66 -7.51
N LEU A 103 -0.19 3.66 -8.24
CA LEU A 103 -1.14 3.85 -9.35
C LEU A 103 -2.58 3.79 -8.86
N HIS A 104 -3.34 4.85 -9.11
CA HIS A 104 -4.80 4.80 -9.08
C HIS A 104 -5.33 4.27 -10.42
N ARG A 105 -5.61 2.96 -10.49
CA ARG A 105 -5.93 2.27 -11.75
C ARG A 105 -7.14 2.84 -12.51
N GLN A 106 -8.17 3.30 -11.80
CA GLN A 106 -9.40 3.76 -12.44
C GLN A 106 -9.18 5.08 -13.22
N SER A 107 -8.33 5.97 -12.70
CA SER A 107 -8.03 7.26 -13.34
C SER A 107 -6.77 7.24 -14.22
N GLY A 108 -5.90 6.24 -14.05
CA GLY A 108 -4.57 6.25 -14.67
C GLY A 108 -3.64 7.32 -14.07
N VAL A 109 -3.91 7.77 -12.84
CA VAL A 109 -3.06 8.75 -12.15
C VAL A 109 -2.07 8.03 -11.24
N VAL A 110 -0.80 8.43 -11.32
CA VAL A 110 0.26 7.96 -10.43
C VAL A 110 0.48 9.02 -9.37
N TYR A 111 0.48 8.61 -8.11
CA TYR A 111 0.82 9.44 -6.96
C TYR A 111 2.20 9.07 -6.46
N GLY A 112 2.96 10.05 -5.99
CA GLY A 112 4.27 9.80 -5.41
C GLY A 112 4.55 10.61 -4.15
N ALA A 113 5.16 9.94 -3.17
CA ALA A 113 5.66 10.57 -1.96
C ALA A 113 7.10 11.02 -2.15
N GLN A 114 7.41 12.29 -1.85
CA GLN A 114 8.76 12.83 -1.99
C GLN A 114 9.57 12.60 -0.71
N VAL A 115 10.66 11.83 -0.80
CA VAL A 115 11.60 11.60 0.29
C VAL A 115 12.65 12.71 0.36
N GLY A 116 12.93 13.24 1.56
CA GLY A 116 13.90 14.33 1.72
C GLY A 116 13.31 15.74 1.64
N ASN A 117 12.01 15.87 1.34
CA ASN A 117 11.24 17.09 1.59
C ASN A 117 9.84 16.71 2.14
N THR A 118 8.85 17.62 2.07
CA THR A 118 7.49 17.41 2.60
C THR A 118 6.42 17.31 1.49
N GLY A 119 6.84 16.99 0.27
CA GLY A 119 6.01 17.02 -0.92
C GLY A 119 5.27 15.72 -1.23
N LEU A 120 4.08 15.83 -1.80
CA LEU A 120 3.41 14.77 -2.55
C LEU A 120 3.21 15.26 -4.00
N SER A 121 3.28 14.36 -4.97
CA SER A 121 3.07 14.67 -6.39
C SER A 121 2.03 13.76 -7.03
N SER A 122 1.35 14.26 -8.06
CA SER A 122 0.46 13.49 -8.94
C SER A 122 0.89 13.64 -10.40
N TYR A 123 0.70 12.58 -11.18
CA TYR A 123 1.06 12.53 -12.60
C TYR A 123 0.01 11.76 -13.39
N GLN A 124 -0.37 12.26 -14.56
CA GLN A 124 -1.15 11.50 -15.53
C GLN A 124 -0.23 10.49 -16.21
N LEU A 125 -0.62 9.21 -16.18
CA LEU A 125 0.04 8.16 -16.95
C LEU A 125 -0.55 8.09 -18.37
N ASP A 126 0.34 8.13 -19.35
CA ASP A 126 0.08 7.63 -20.69
C ASP A 126 0.38 6.12 -20.70
N THR A 127 -0.67 5.31 -20.83
CA THR A 127 -0.56 3.85 -20.78
C THR A 127 0.11 3.26 -21.99
N ASP A 128 0.15 3.95 -23.14
CA ASP A 128 0.75 3.41 -24.36
C ASP A 128 2.28 3.62 -24.35
N THR A 129 2.74 4.72 -23.76
CA THR A 129 4.16 5.12 -23.80
C THR A 129 4.87 4.97 -22.46
N GLY A 130 4.12 4.88 -21.35
CA GLY A 130 4.67 4.93 -19.99
C GLY A 130 5.09 6.33 -19.56
N ALA A 131 4.81 7.38 -20.35
CA ALA A 131 5.16 8.75 -19.98
C ALA A 131 4.31 9.23 -18.79
N LEU A 132 4.93 9.99 -17.88
CA LEU A 132 4.26 10.63 -16.76
C LEU A 132 4.24 12.14 -16.97
N THR A 133 3.04 12.72 -17.06
CA THR A 133 2.86 14.17 -17.12
C THR A 133 2.48 14.69 -15.74
N HIS A 134 3.29 15.57 -15.17
CA HIS A 134 3.00 16.20 -13.87
C HIS A 134 1.66 16.93 -13.89
N ILE A 135 0.82 16.67 -12.89
CA ILE A 135 -0.45 17.36 -12.67
C ILE A 135 -0.25 18.44 -11.60
N ASN A 136 0.06 18.03 -10.37
CA ASN A 136 0.41 18.96 -9.30
C ASN A 136 1.38 18.37 -8.26
N SER A 137 1.91 19.25 -7.41
CA SER A 137 2.58 18.86 -6.16
C SER A 137 2.04 19.71 -5.02
N VAL A 138 1.86 19.08 -3.86
CA VAL A 138 1.47 19.77 -2.62
C VAL A 138 2.61 19.71 -1.62
N VAL A 139 2.93 20.86 -1.02
CA VAL A 139 3.86 20.94 0.11
C VAL A 139 3.02 20.81 1.38
N THR A 140 3.13 19.66 2.04
CA THR A 140 2.24 19.34 3.16
C THR A 140 2.60 20.13 4.42
N GLY A 141 3.83 20.64 4.51
CA GLY A 141 4.33 21.40 5.66
C GLY A 141 4.49 20.58 6.94
N LEU A 142 4.23 19.27 6.86
CA LEU A 142 4.42 18.32 7.95
C LEU A 142 5.87 17.85 7.92
N HIS A 143 6.07 16.60 7.52
CA HIS A 143 7.37 15.96 7.51
C HIS A 143 7.58 15.16 6.23
N THR A 144 8.58 14.27 6.22
CA THR A 144 8.90 13.45 5.06
C THR A 144 7.89 12.33 4.88
N PRO A 145 7.06 12.34 3.81
CA PRO A 145 6.15 11.24 3.54
C PRO A 145 6.94 9.98 3.17
N ALA A 146 6.44 8.83 3.59
CA ALA A 146 7.05 7.52 3.34
C ALA A 146 6.31 6.76 2.23
N LEU A 147 4.98 6.68 2.35
CA LEU A 147 4.10 5.99 1.42
C LEU A 147 2.82 6.79 1.24
N ALA A 148 2.28 6.80 0.02
CA ALA A 148 0.96 7.31 -0.29
C ALA A 148 0.19 6.29 -1.11
N ILE A 149 -1.06 5.99 -0.74
CA ILE A 149 -1.97 5.12 -1.49
C ILE A 149 -3.33 5.79 -1.63
N THR A 150 -4.09 5.42 -2.67
CA THR A 150 -5.49 5.83 -2.78
C THR A 150 -6.40 4.89 -2.01
N ASP A 151 -7.52 5.40 -1.52
CA ASP A 151 -8.64 4.57 -1.09
C ASP A 151 -9.28 3.84 -2.30
N HIS A 152 -10.07 2.80 -2.04
CA HIS A 152 -10.69 1.99 -3.11
C HIS A 152 -11.78 2.74 -3.90
N SER A 153 -12.34 3.84 -3.36
CA SER A 153 -13.26 4.69 -4.13
C SER A 153 -12.54 5.72 -5.03
N GLY A 154 -11.22 5.84 -4.90
CA GLY A 154 -10.41 6.76 -5.71
C GLY A 154 -10.59 8.24 -5.36
N ARG A 155 -11.18 8.54 -4.19
CA ARG A 155 -11.53 9.91 -3.77
C ARG A 155 -10.53 10.52 -2.81
N PHE A 156 -9.72 9.70 -2.17
CA PHE A 156 -8.81 10.12 -1.12
C PHE A 156 -7.42 9.52 -1.29
N LEU A 157 -6.40 10.35 -1.06
CA LEU A 157 -5.00 9.95 -0.97
C LEU A 157 -4.60 9.91 0.51
N ILE A 158 -4.22 8.72 0.98
CA ILE A 158 -3.80 8.47 2.37
C ILE A 158 -2.28 8.33 2.39
N SER A 159 -1.61 9.18 3.18
CA SER A 159 -0.13 9.25 3.19
C SER A 159 0.43 9.12 4.60
N SER A 160 1.45 8.28 4.80
CA SER A 160 2.19 8.15 6.07
C SER A 160 3.46 9.00 6.07
N TYR A 161 3.89 9.45 7.26
CA TYR A 161 5.04 10.34 7.41
C TYR A 161 6.10 9.77 8.36
N TYR A 162 7.32 9.64 7.84
CA TYR A 162 8.43 9.00 8.53
C TYR A 162 9.03 9.90 9.62
N THR A 163 9.50 11.08 9.25
CA THR A 163 10.02 12.05 10.23
C THR A 163 8.82 12.67 10.95
N GLY A 164 8.87 12.90 12.27
CA GLY A 164 7.77 13.52 13.05
C GLY A 164 6.47 12.70 13.19
N GLY A 165 6.13 11.84 12.22
CA GLY A 165 5.04 10.89 12.33
C GLY A 165 3.73 11.30 11.69
N GLY A 166 2.74 10.42 11.80
CA GLY A 166 1.35 10.71 11.43
C GLY A 166 0.91 10.19 10.07
N VAL A 167 -0.37 10.47 9.80
CA VAL A 167 -1.06 10.14 8.55
C VAL A 167 -1.89 11.34 8.10
N THR A 168 -1.86 11.63 6.80
CA THR A 168 -2.78 12.59 6.19
C THR A 168 -3.77 11.89 5.28
N VAL A 169 -4.93 12.53 5.12
CA VAL A 169 -5.88 12.24 4.06
C VAL A 169 -6.10 13.52 3.27
N HIS A 170 -5.81 13.46 1.97
CA HIS A 170 -6.15 14.52 1.02
C HIS A 170 -7.32 14.06 0.15
N ALA A 171 -8.19 14.99 -0.22
CA ALA A 171 -9.13 14.75 -1.32
C ALA A 171 -8.35 14.63 -2.64
N ILE A 172 -8.91 13.88 -3.58
CA ILE A 172 -8.46 13.80 -4.96
C ILE A 172 -9.49 14.57 -5.80
N ASP A 173 -9.03 15.57 -6.55
CA ASP A 173 -9.89 16.35 -7.43
C ASP A 173 -10.19 15.58 -8.73
N ASP A 174 -11.19 16.02 -9.50
CA ASP A 174 -11.69 15.31 -10.70
C ASP A 174 -10.62 15.07 -11.78
N ASP A 175 -9.58 15.91 -11.82
CA ASP A 175 -8.43 15.78 -12.75
C ASP A 175 -7.31 14.88 -12.21
N GLY A 176 -7.51 14.27 -11.04
CA GLY A 176 -6.53 13.44 -10.36
C GLY A 176 -5.53 14.22 -9.50
N SER A 177 -5.60 15.54 -9.48
CA SER A 177 -4.70 16.36 -8.66
C SER A 177 -4.92 16.12 -7.16
N ILE A 178 -3.86 16.30 -6.38
CA ILE A 178 -3.94 16.22 -4.92
C ILE A 178 -4.61 17.51 -4.43
N GLY A 179 -5.83 17.36 -3.94
CA GLY A 179 -6.68 18.46 -3.49
C GLY A 179 -6.48 18.83 -2.03
N ALA A 180 -7.57 19.27 -1.39
CA ALA A 180 -7.52 19.78 -0.02
C ALA A 180 -7.10 18.71 1.01
N LEU A 181 -6.31 19.12 2.01
CA LEU A 181 -6.05 18.32 3.21
C LEU A 181 -7.35 18.18 4.01
N VAL A 182 -7.91 16.98 4.04
CA VAL A 182 -9.14 16.63 4.78
C VAL A 182 -8.82 16.43 6.25
N GLN A 183 -7.75 15.69 6.53
CA GLN A 183 -7.36 15.37 7.90
C GLN A 183 -5.86 15.13 8.00
N HIS A 184 -5.32 15.51 9.15
CA HIS A 184 -4.02 15.08 9.63
C HIS A 184 -4.20 14.46 11.03
N VAL A 185 -3.70 13.24 11.22
CA VAL A 185 -3.72 12.55 12.52
C VAL A 185 -2.30 12.24 12.95
N GLU A 186 -1.93 12.74 14.12
CA GLU A 186 -0.66 12.43 14.78
C GLU A 186 -0.71 11.04 15.40
N THR A 187 0.16 10.14 14.94
CA THR A 187 0.27 8.75 15.43
C THR A 187 1.63 8.46 16.08
N GLY A 188 2.46 9.49 16.19
CA GLY A 188 3.85 9.42 16.66
C GLY A 188 4.83 9.17 15.52
N GLU A 189 6.12 9.37 15.77
CA GLU A 189 7.15 9.33 14.74
C GLU A 189 7.21 7.99 13.99
N LYS A 190 7.85 8.01 12.81
CA LYS A 190 8.25 6.81 12.05
C LYS A 190 7.12 6.00 11.44
N ALA A 191 5.98 6.64 11.12
CA ALA A 191 4.95 6.02 10.28
C ALA A 191 5.55 5.72 8.90
N HIS A 192 5.49 4.47 8.46
CA HIS A 192 6.24 4.04 7.27
C HIS A 192 5.36 3.45 6.16
N GLY A 193 4.24 2.84 6.52
CA GLY A 193 3.33 2.20 5.57
C GLY A 193 1.93 2.75 5.66
N VAL A 194 1.12 2.38 4.68
CA VAL A 194 -0.33 2.53 4.68
C VAL A 194 -0.88 1.25 4.05
N LEU A 195 -1.79 0.58 4.74
CA LEU A 195 -2.56 -0.54 4.20
C LEU A 195 -4.03 -0.23 4.41
N ILE A 196 -4.83 -0.35 3.37
CA ILE A 196 -6.29 -0.26 3.45
C ILE A 196 -6.90 -1.63 3.14
N ASP A 197 -7.93 -2.00 3.89
CA ASP A 197 -8.62 -3.28 3.68
C ASP A 197 -9.48 -3.26 2.43
N ALA A 198 -9.75 -4.45 1.88
CA ALA A 198 -10.53 -4.59 0.64
C ALA A 198 -11.95 -4.02 0.71
N THR A 199 -12.50 -3.81 1.91
CA THR A 199 -13.83 -3.19 2.08
C THR A 199 -13.80 -1.67 2.20
N ASN A 200 -12.61 -1.05 2.17
CA ASN A 200 -12.41 0.39 2.27
C ASN A 200 -12.90 0.99 3.61
N ARG A 201 -12.78 0.22 4.70
CA ARG A 201 -13.30 0.58 6.03
C ARG A 201 -12.24 0.62 7.10
N PHE A 202 -11.07 0.03 6.88
CA PHE A 202 -10.01 -0.07 7.87
C PHE A 202 -8.65 0.26 7.27
N VAL A 203 -7.88 1.06 8.00
CA VAL A 203 -6.55 1.53 7.59
C VAL A 203 -5.53 1.22 8.66
N PHE A 204 -4.39 0.69 8.26
CA PHE A 204 -3.27 0.32 9.12
C PHE A 204 -2.05 1.17 8.80
N ILE A 205 -1.46 1.78 9.83
CA ILE A 205 -0.29 2.63 9.74
C ILE A 205 0.81 2.01 10.61
N PRO A 206 1.71 1.18 10.04
CA PRO A 206 2.85 0.64 10.76
C PRO A 206 3.89 1.73 11.05
N HIS A 207 4.47 1.67 12.25
CA HIS A 207 5.54 2.52 12.72
C HIS A 207 6.78 1.71 13.03
N VAL A 208 7.89 2.05 12.37
CA VAL A 208 9.20 1.45 12.69
C VAL A 208 9.71 1.94 14.05
N CYS A 209 10.82 1.39 14.53
CA CYS A 209 11.43 1.84 15.79
C CYS A 209 11.79 3.34 15.75
N PRO A 210 11.64 4.07 16.87
CA PRO A 210 11.40 3.56 18.22
C PRO A 210 9.92 3.42 18.62
N ASN A 211 8.97 3.88 17.80
CA ASN A 211 7.53 3.85 18.16
C ASN A 211 6.95 2.42 18.13
N ASN A 212 7.48 1.57 17.23
CA ASN A 212 7.33 0.11 17.26
C ASN A 212 5.89 -0.38 17.49
N LYS A 213 4.98 -0.02 16.60
CA LYS A 213 3.55 -0.36 16.69
C LYS A 213 2.88 -0.29 15.32
N THR A 214 1.64 -0.77 15.22
CA THR A 214 0.76 -0.48 14.09
C THR A 214 -0.49 0.22 14.59
N ALA A 215 -0.74 1.45 14.14
CA ALA A 215 -1.97 2.17 14.42
C ALA A 215 -3.10 1.67 13.49
N GLN A 216 -4.28 1.45 14.05
CA GLN A 216 -5.45 0.86 13.40
C GLN A 216 -6.58 1.88 13.40
N PHE A 217 -7.14 2.16 12.22
CA PHE A 217 -8.19 3.15 12.02
C PHE A 217 -9.40 2.54 11.35
N ARG A 218 -10.56 3.11 11.65
CA ARG A 218 -11.76 3.03 10.82
C ARG A 218 -11.73 4.19 9.83
N PHE A 219 -12.00 3.91 8.57
CA PHE A 219 -12.03 4.87 7.48
C PHE A 219 -13.47 5.09 7.01
N ASP A 220 -13.91 6.34 7.02
CA ASP A 220 -15.17 6.75 6.40
C ASP A 220 -14.91 7.18 4.96
N ALA A 221 -15.19 6.27 4.03
CA ALA A 221 -14.99 6.52 2.61
C ALA A 221 -15.80 7.71 2.07
N ASN A 222 -16.84 8.22 2.75
CA ASN A 222 -17.60 9.38 2.29
C ASN A 222 -16.95 10.71 2.67
N SER A 223 -16.40 10.79 3.89
CA SER A 223 -15.80 12.02 4.41
C SER A 223 -14.27 12.03 4.33
N GLY A 224 -13.64 10.89 4.08
CA GLY A 224 -12.19 10.73 4.13
C GLY A 224 -11.62 10.70 5.54
N GLN A 225 -12.46 10.64 6.58
CA GLN A 225 -12.00 10.68 7.96
C GLN A 225 -11.50 9.32 8.46
N LEU A 226 -10.36 9.36 9.15
CA LEU A 226 -9.81 8.31 9.98
C LEU A 226 -10.22 8.54 11.44
N THR A 227 -10.76 7.50 12.06
CA THR A 227 -11.05 7.45 13.51
C THR A 227 -10.36 6.25 14.13
N PRO A 228 -9.84 6.32 15.37
CA PRO A 228 -9.20 5.18 16.01
C PRO A 228 -10.09 3.94 15.99
N ASN A 229 -9.54 2.78 15.63
CA ASN A 229 -10.21 1.50 15.84
C ASN A 229 -10.05 1.04 17.30
N ASP A 230 -10.70 -0.06 17.67
CA ASP A 230 -10.54 -0.69 18.99
C ASP A 230 -10.03 -2.13 18.84
N PRO A 231 -8.80 -2.45 19.27
CA PRO A 231 -7.81 -1.52 19.85
C PRO A 231 -7.21 -0.56 18.81
N PHE A 232 -6.78 0.62 19.25
CA PHE A 232 -6.15 1.61 18.38
C PHE A 232 -4.76 1.17 17.92
N GLU A 233 -4.00 0.47 18.77
CA GLU A 233 -2.62 0.10 18.48
C GLU A 233 -2.44 -1.40 18.62
N LEU A 234 -1.71 -1.98 17.67
CA LEU A 234 -1.16 -3.33 17.76
C LEU A 234 0.33 -3.23 18.08
N THR A 235 0.73 -3.82 19.21
CA THR A 235 2.15 -3.97 19.57
C THR A 235 2.71 -5.23 18.90
N PRO A 236 3.89 -5.15 18.26
CA PRO A 236 4.55 -6.33 17.70
C PRO A 236 5.11 -7.25 18.81
N PRO A 237 5.58 -8.47 18.46
CA PRO A 237 6.01 -9.46 19.45
C PRO A 237 7.22 -9.03 20.31
N GLU A 238 8.13 -8.23 19.76
CA GLU A 238 9.39 -7.83 20.40
C GLU A 238 9.55 -6.31 20.48
N ASP A 239 10.36 -5.83 21.43
CA ASP A 239 10.56 -4.40 21.71
C ASP A 239 11.31 -3.64 20.60
N TYR A 240 11.97 -4.35 19.69
CA TYR A 240 12.75 -3.78 18.58
C TYR A 240 12.42 -4.41 17.22
N THR A 241 11.12 -4.63 16.96
CA THR A 241 10.62 -5.22 15.70
C THR A 241 10.61 -4.21 14.55
N GLY A 242 9.98 -3.06 14.75
CA GLY A 242 9.82 -2.01 13.76
C GLY A 242 8.97 -2.37 12.53
N PRO A 243 7.65 -2.56 12.68
CA PRO A 243 6.71 -2.71 11.56
C PRO A 243 6.90 -1.65 10.48
N ARG A 244 7.10 -2.05 9.22
CA ARG A 244 7.43 -1.14 8.11
C ARG A 244 6.38 -1.12 7.00
N HIS A 245 6.35 -2.14 6.15
CA HIS A 245 5.38 -2.28 5.05
C HIS A 245 4.47 -3.48 5.32
N MET A 246 3.27 -3.44 4.77
CA MET A 246 2.26 -4.48 4.96
C MET A 246 1.58 -4.82 3.64
N CYS A 247 1.14 -6.07 3.49
CA CYS A 247 0.32 -6.49 2.36
C CYS A 247 -0.65 -7.60 2.77
N PHE A 248 -1.80 -7.67 2.09
CA PHE A 248 -2.73 -8.78 2.26
C PHE A 248 -2.23 -10.02 1.51
N GLY A 249 -2.41 -11.18 2.13
CA GLY A 249 -2.35 -12.46 1.44
C GLY A 249 -3.53 -12.63 0.48
N PRO A 250 -3.49 -13.65 -0.39
CA PRO A 250 -4.49 -13.86 -1.45
C PRO A 250 -5.92 -14.01 -0.91
N GLY A 251 -6.11 -14.64 0.25
CA GLY A 251 -7.42 -14.84 0.87
C GLY A 251 -8.06 -13.57 1.44
N GLY A 252 -7.27 -12.50 1.64
CA GLY A 252 -7.70 -11.28 2.32
C GLY A 252 -7.90 -11.42 3.83
N ASP A 253 -7.73 -12.62 4.39
CA ASP A 253 -7.86 -12.96 5.81
C ASP A 253 -6.50 -13.01 6.55
N ILE A 254 -5.40 -12.86 5.80
CA ILE A 254 -4.04 -12.80 6.30
C ILE A 254 -3.40 -11.49 5.88
N VAL A 255 -2.66 -10.87 6.80
CA VAL A 255 -1.80 -9.71 6.54
C VAL A 255 -0.38 -10.07 6.89
N TYR A 256 0.56 -9.74 6.01
CA TYR A 256 1.98 -9.87 6.25
C TYR A 256 2.57 -8.49 6.54
N THR A 257 3.32 -8.38 7.62
CA THR A 257 4.05 -7.17 8.00
C THR A 257 5.53 -7.45 7.95
N VAL A 258 6.27 -6.68 7.16
CA VAL A 258 7.73 -6.73 7.18
C VAL A 258 8.29 -5.79 8.24
N ASN A 259 9.26 -6.28 9.00
CA ASN A 259 9.76 -5.62 10.20
C ASN A 259 11.22 -5.18 10.02
N GLU A 260 11.45 -3.87 9.99
CA GLU A 260 12.73 -3.27 9.59
C GLU A 260 13.86 -3.60 10.56
N GLN A 261 13.63 -3.45 11.86
CA GLN A 261 14.66 -3.64 12.88
C GLN A 261 14.75 -5.11 13.33
N GLY A 262 13.62 -5.80 13.36
CA GLY A 262 13.52 -7.20 13.76
C GLY A 262 14.09 -8.16 12.72
N ASN A 263 14.15 -7.74 11.45
CA ASN A 263 14.49 -8.61 10.32
C ASN A 263 13.59 -9.84 10.23
N THR A 264 12.29 -9.59 10.34
CA THR A 264 11.26 -10.63 10.32
C THR A 264 10.10 -10.24 9.43
N VAL A 265 9.28 -11.23 9.08
CA VAL A 265 7.91 -11.05 8.61
C VAL A 265 6.97 -11.57 9.69
N THR A 266 6.10 -10.71 10.21
CA THR A 266 5.00 -11.13 11.08
C THR A 266 3.79 -11.47 10.22
N VAL A 267 3.21 -12.65 10.45
CA VAL A 267 1.95 -13.10 9.85
C VAL A 267 0.83 -12.76 10.82
N HIS A 268 -0.19 -12.07 10.34
CA HIS A 268 -1.37 -11.70 11.11
C HIS A 268 -2.62 -12.37 10.55
N ARG A 269 -3.49 -12.87 11.43
CA ARG A 269 -4.91 -13.09 11.10
C ARG A 269 -5.62 -11.74 11.09
N TYR A 270 -6.45 -11.53 10.08
CA TYR A 270 -7.26 -10.32 9.93
C TYR A 270 -8.74 -10.65 10.16
N ASP A 271 -9.34 -9.97 11.13
CA ASP A 271 -10.80 -9.99 11.33
C ASP A 271 -11.43 -8.83 10.56
N ALA A 272 -12.06 -9.13 9.42
CA ALA A 272 -12.72 -8.14 8.57
C ALA A 272 -14.00 -7.52 9.19
N SER A 273 -14.53 -8.11 10.25
CA SER A 273 -15.73 -7.59 10.94
C SER A 273 -15.38 -6.46 11.90
N THR A 274 -14.25 -6.59 12.61
CA THR A 274 -13.76 -5.62 13.59
C THR A 274 -12.64 -4.74 13.04
N GLY A 275 -11.96 -5.18 11.98
CA GLY A 275 -10.81 -4.50 11.40
C GLY A 275 -9.54 -4.65 12.24
N THR A 276 -9.37 -5.80 12.91
CA THR A 276 -8.27 -6.02 13.85
C THR A 276 -7.31 -7.09 13.36
N LEU A 277 -6.03 -6.94 13.73
CA LEU A 277 -4.95 -7.87 13.41
C LEU A 277 -4.49 -8.63 14.65
N GLU A 278 -4.25 -9.93 14.50
CA GLU A 278 -3.67 -10.80 15.53
C GLU A 278 -2.41 -11.48 14.97
N ALA A 279 -1.25 -11.27 15.59
CA ALA A 279 -0.02 -11.94 15.20
C ALA A 279 -0.08 -13.44 15.49
N VAL A 280 0.22 -14.28 14.49
CA VAL A 280 0.18 -15.75 14.60
C VAL A 280 1.52 -16.43 14.29
N GLN A 281 2.44 -15.70 13.66
CA GLN A 281 3.80 -16.16 13.39
C GLN A 281 4.72 -14.94 13.25
N ASP A 282 5.97 -15.07 13.68
CA ASP A 282 7.04 -14.15 13.32
C ASP A 282 8.22 -14.96 12.79
N VAL A 283 8.64 -14.71 11.55
CA VAL A 283 9.65 -15.52 10.86
C VAL A 283 10.83 -14.66 10.41
N SER A 284 12.05 -15.13 10.66
CA SER A 284 13.28 -14.47 10.22
C SER A 284 13.34 -14.32 8.70
N THR A 285 13.81 -13.16 8.24
CA THR A 285 14.18 -12.91 6.83
C THR A 285 15.67 -13.13 6.56
N LEU A 286 16.45 -13.45 7.59
CA LEU A 286 17.90 -13.62 7.49
C LEU A 286 18.27 -15.09 7.25
N PRO A 287 19.38 -15.35 6.54
CA PRO A 287 19.94 -16.69 6.45
C PRO A 287 20.27 -17.27 7.83
N ASP A 288 20.14 -18.59 7.97
CA ASP A 288 20.49 -19.28 9.20
C ASP A 288 21.92 -18.96 9.65
N GLY A 289 22.06 -18.50 10.89
CA GLY A 289 23.35 -18.14 11.48
C GLY A 289 23.93 -16.80 11.03
N TYR A 290 23.23 -16.03 10.19
CA TYR A 290 23.64 -14.66 9.88
C TYR A 290 23.44 -13.77 11.11
N ALA A 291 24.51 -13.09 11.52
CA ALA A 291 24.53 -12.18 12.67
C ALA A 291 25.06 -10.78 12.32
N GLY A 292 25.14 -10.48 11.01
CA GLY A 292 25.52 -9.15 10.54
C GLY A 292 24.38 -8.15 10.71
N GLU A 293 24.70 -6.86 10.59
CA GLU A 293 23.69 -5.82 10.55
C GLU A 293 22.78 -6.01 9.34
N SER A 294 21.47 -5.93 9.55
CA SER A 294 20.50 -5.93 8.47
C SER A 294 19.25 -5.13 8.84
N PHE A 295 18.59 -4.60 7.82
CA PHE A 295 17.30 -3.93 7.95
C PHE A 295 16.37 -4.30 6.80
N THR A 296 15.33 -5.08 7.08
CA THR A 296 14.33 -5.44 6.07
C THR A 296 13.54 -4.22 5.58
N ALA A 297 13.11 -4.22 4.32
CA ALA A 297 12.47 -3.05 3.71
C ALA A 297 11.10 -3.39 3.11
N HIS A 298 11.04 -4.23 2.08
CA HIS A 298 9.83 -4.41 1.29
C HIS A 298 9.34 -5.86 1.38
N ILE A 299 8.03 -6.07 1.19
CA ILE A 299 7.42 -7.39 1.04
C ILE A 299 6.46 -7.39 -0.15
N GLU A 300 6.52 -8.44 -0.96
CA GLU A 300 5.59 -8.68 -2.08
C GLU A 300 5.09 -10.11 -2.05
N ILE A 301 3.83 -10.30 -2.45
CA ILE A 301 3.23 -11.61 -2.63
C ILE A 301 3.19 -11.91 -4.13
N HIS A 302 3.67 -13.09 -4.50
CA HIS A 302 3.59 -13.55 -5.87
C HIS A 302 2.12 -13.62 -6.34
N PRO A 303 1.77 -13.26 -7.59
CA PRO A 303 0.39 -13.23 -8.06
C PRO A 303 -0.40 -14.54 -7.88
N ASN A 304 0.26 -15.70 -7.96
CA ASN A 304 -0.37 -17.01 -7.71
C ASN A 304 -0.67 -17.31 -6.23
N GLY A 305 -0.21 -16.45 -5.31
CA GLY A 305 -0.48 -16.55 -3.89
C GLY A 305 0.29 -17.63 -3.12
N LYS A 306 1.26 -18.30 -3.74
CA LYS A 306 2.03 -19.40 -3.13
C LYS A 306 3.33 -18.96 -2.48
N TRP A 307 3.85 -17.80 -2.86
CA TRP A 307 5.14 -17.31 -2.40
C TRP A 307 5.07 -15.86 -1.95
N ALA A 308 5.84 -15.54 -0.93
CA ALA A 308 6.14 -14.19 -0.51
C ALA A 308 7.64 -13.95 -0.65
N TYR A 309 8.01 -12.69 -0.88
CA TYR A 309 9.41 -12.26 -0.93
C TYR A 309 9.59 -11.04 -0.04
N ALA A 310 10.74 -10.92 0.61
CA ALA A 310 11.09 -9.74 1.42
C ALA A 310 12.53 -9.29 1.15
N SER A 311 12.78 -7.98 1.09
CA SER A 311 14.13 -7.46 0.85
C SER A 311 14.86 -7.08 2.13
N ASN A 312 16.13 -7.47 2.25
CA ASN A 312 17.00 -7.17 3.37
C ASN A 312 18.11 -6.23 2.93
N ARG A 313 18.31 -5.13 3.68
CA ARG A 313 19.41 -4.17 3.45
C ARG A 313 20.57 -4.42 4.40
N GLY A 314 21.80 -4.17 3.98
CA GLY A 314 23.01 -4.30 4.80
C GLY A 314 24.12 -5.05 4.07
N PRO A 315 25.25 -5.41 4.73
CA PRO A 315 26.36 -6.10 4.08
C PRO A 315 25.98 -7.41 3.36
N GLY A 316 24.87 -8.03 3.74
CA GLY A 316 24.30 -9.21 3.09
C GLY A 316 23.07 -8.93 2.22
N ASP A 317 22.97 -7.76 1.57
CA ASP A 317 21.83 -7.33 0.73
C ASP A 317 21.23 -8.48 -0.11
N ASN A 318 19.96 -8.82 0.15
CA ASN A 318 19.29 -9.95 -0.51
C ASN A 318 17.76 -9.77 -0.61
N ILE A 319 17.13 -10.62 -1.41
CA ILE A 319 15.69 -10.95 -1.30
C ILE A 319 15.57 -12.33 -0.64
N ALA A 320 14.83 -12.44 0.45
CA ALA A 320 14.41 -13.69 1.07
C ALA A 320 13.10 -14.18 0.43
N GLY A 321 13.00 -15.48 0.15
CA GLY A 321 11.79 -16.13 -0.39
C GLY A 321 11.13 -17.05 0.64
N PHE A 322 9.79 -17.05 0.68
CA PHE A 322 8.98 -17.85 1.59
C PHE A 322 7.85 -18.58 0.86
N ASN A 323 7.61 -19.84 1.22
CA ASN A 323 6.38 -20.55 0.85
C ASN A 323 5.25 -20.09 1.75
N ILE A 324 4.06 -19.91 1.15
CA ILE A 324 2.82 -19.59 1.86
C ILE A 324 2.02 -20.88 2.02
N ALA A 325 1.80 -21.30 3.27
CA ALA A 325 0.95 -22.43 3.60
C ALA A 325 -0.53 -22.07 3.48
N ALA A 326 -1.40 -23.09 3.52
CA ALA A 326 -2.84 -22.90 3.39
C ALA A 326 -3.47 -22.04 4.50
N ASP A 327 -2.85 -21.98 5.68
CA ASP A 327 -3.25 -21.13 6.80
C ASP A 327 -2.58 -19.75 6.80
N GLY A 328 -1.80 -19.44 5.75
CA GLY A 328 -1.06 -18.20 5.59
C GLY A 328 0.33 -18.19 6.20
N THR A 329 0.73 -19.21 6.97
CA THR A 329 2.06 -19.26 7.59
C THR A 329 3.17 -19.36 6.55
N LEU A 330 4.34 -18.80 6.88
CA LEU A 330 5.50 -18.68 6.02
C LEU A 330 6.58 -19.69 6.41
N SER A 331 7.23 -20.29 5.41
CA SER A 331 8.47 -21.06 5.59
C SER A 331 9.53 -20.62 4.57
N PRO A 332 10.74 -20.24 5.00
CA PRO A 332 11.78 -19.73 4.11
C PRO A 332 12.29 -20.84 3.17
N PHE A 333 12.64 -20.47 1.94
CA PHE A 333 13.23 -21.39 0.95
C PHE A 333 14.51 -20.88 0.27
N GLY A 334 14.83 -19.58 0.36
CA GLY A 334 16.01 -19.06 -0.34
C GLY A 334 16.34 -17.60 -0.02
N HIS A 335 17.57 -17.22 -0.33
CA HIS A 335 18.07 -15.84 -0.24
C HIS A 335 18.84 -15.52 -1.52
N TYR A 336 18.49 -14.41 -2.17
CA TYR A 336 18.97 -14.07 -3.51
C TYR A 336 19.73 -12.74 -3.47
N PRO A 337 21.04 -12.72 -3.78
CA PRO A 337 21.83 -11.49 -3.75
C PRO A 337 21.30 -10.42 -4.71
N VAL A 338 21.28 -9.18 -4.25
CA VAL A 338 20.80 -8.02 -5.02
C VAL A 338 21.80 -6.87 -4.98
N PRO A 339 21.66 -5.84 -5.84
CA PRO A 339 22.43 -4.61 -5.73
C PRO A 339 22.18 -3.91 -4.39
N SER A 340 23.16 -3.14 -3.92
CA SER A 340 23.19 -2.70 -2.53
C SER A 340 22.05 -1.74 -2.13
N SER A 341 21.54 -1.91 -0.90
CA SER A 341 20.37 -1.22 -0.33
C SER A 341 19.07 -1.43 -1.14
N PRO A 342 18.52 -2.67 -1.19
CA PRO A 342 17.28 -3.00 -1.89
C PRO A 342 16.02 -2.51 -1.15
N ARG A 343 15.72 -1.21 -1.23
CA ARG A 343 14.56 -0.61 -0.54
C ARG A 343 13.21 -1.03 -1.10
N SER A 344 13.16 -1.39 -2.38
CA SER A 344 11.94 -1.72 -3.10
C SER A 344 12.25 -2.69 -4.23
N PHE A 345 11.31 -3.58 -4.48
CA PHE A 345 11.27 -4.46 -5.63
C PHE A 345 9.79 -4.70 -5.99
N ASN A 346 9.54 -5.24 -7.19
CA ASN A 346 8.18 -5.61 -7.58
C ASN A 346 8.20 -6.84 -8.48
N ILE A 347 7.06 -7.53 -8.54
CA ILE A 347 6.85 -8.72 -9.36
C ILE A 347 5.87 -8.33 -10.46
N ASP A 348 6.17 -8.73 -11.69
CA ASP A 348 5.27 -8.42 -12.80
C ASP A 348 3.89 -9.10 -12.62
N PRO A 349 2.82 -8.58 -13.24
CA PRO A 349 1.48 -9.13 -13.07
C PRO A 349 1.32 -10.60 -13.48
N THR A 350 2.18 -11.11 -14.37
CA THR A 350 2.18 -12.53 -14.77
C THR A 350 2.91 -13.42 -13.77
N GLY A 351 3.71 -12.84 -12.87
CA GLY A 351 4.51 -13.56 -11.88
C GLY A 351 5.79 -14.18 -12.43
N GLN A 352 6.15 -13.90 -13.68
CA GLN A 352 7.32 -14.52 -14.31
C GLN A 352 8.64 -13.85 -13.95
N PHE A 353 8.59 -12.56 -13.61
CA PHE A 353 9.75 -11.71 -13.43
C PHE A 353 9.65 -10.85 -12.17
N CYS A 354 10.80 -10.65 -11.53
CA CYS A 354 10.96 -9.79 -10.36
C CYS A 354 12.08 -8.78 -10.63
N TYR A 355 11.85 -7.52 -10.28
CA TYR A 355 12.77 -6.41 -10.51
C TYR A 355 13.07 -5.69 -9.20
N CYS A 356 14.34 -5.58 -8.84
CA CYS A 356 14.80 -5.05 -7.56
C CYS A 356 15.82 -3.94 -7.75
N THR A 357 15.55 -2.76 -7.19
CA THR A 357 16.44 -1.61 -7.25
C THR A 357 17.35 -1.55 -6.04
N GLY A 358 18.66 -1.39 -6.26
CA GLY A 358 19.63 -1.09 -5.20
C GLY A 358 19.95 0.40 -5.14
N GLU A 359 19.39 1.07 -4.14
CA GLU A 359 19.52 2.52 -3.92
C GLU A 359 20.98 2.98 -3.90
N ALA A 360 21.85 2.26 -3.17
CA ALA A 360 23.24 2.64 -3.01
C ALA A 360 24.10 2.26 -4.23
N ALA A 361 23.60 1.35 -5.07
CA ALA A 361 24.32 0.86 -6.25
C ALA A 361 24.00 1.66 -7.52
N GLY A 362 22.82 2.28 -7.61
CA GLY A 362 22.36 2.90 -8.86
C GLY A 362 21.94 1.90 -9.95
N HIS A 363 21.65 0.67 -9.53
CA HIS A 363 21.32 -0.45 -10.41
C HIS A 363 19.94 -1.04 -10.10
N LEU A 364 19.32 -1.63 -11.11
CA LEU A 364 18.18 -2.53 -11.00
C LEU A 364 18.61 -3.93 -11.43
N ARG A 365 18.32 -4.95 -10.62
CA ARG A 365 18.52 -6.36 -10.96
C ARG A 365 17.20 -7.02 -11.29
N SER A 366 17.20 -7.81 -12.36
CA SER A 366 16.07 -8.64 -12.79
C SER A 366 16.28 -10.11 -12.44
N PHE A 367 15.19 -10.79 -12.15
CA PHE A 367 15.13 -12.21 -11.86
C PHE A 367 13.99 -12.88 -12.62
N ARG A 368 14.19 -14.14 -13.01
CA ARG A 368 13.12 -15.04 -13.41
C ARG A 368 12.62 -15.79 -12.19
N VAL A 369 11.31 -15.87 -12.02
CA VAL A 369 10.68 -16.68 -10.98
C VAL A 369 10.42 -18.08 -11.52
N ASP A 370 10.98 -19.10 -10.86
CA ASP A 370 10.63 -20.49 -11.15
C ASP A 370 9.16 -20.74 -10.78
N GLN A 371 8.33 -21.09 -11.77
CA GLN A 371 6.88 -21.23 -11.59
C GLN A 371 6.47 -22.52 -10.84
N THR A 372 7.43 -23.35 -10.42
CA THR A 372 7.21 -24.54 -9.61
C THR A 372 7.66 -24.32 -8.17
N SER A 373 8.82 -23.69 -7.96
CA SER A 373 9.45 -23.53 -6.64
C SER A 373 9.37 -22.13 -6.07
N GLY A 374 9.15 -21.10 -6.89
CA GLY A 374 9.27 -19.70 -6.50
C GLY A 374 10.71 -19.20 -6.42
N GLU A 375 11.71 -20.03 -6.77
CA GLU A 375 13.11 -19.60 -6.71
C GLU A 375 13.42 -18.51 -7.73
N LEU A 376 14.26 -17.54 -7.34
CA LEU A 376 14.69 -16.45 -8.22
C LEU A 376 16.00 -16.80 -8.91
N THR A 377 16.00 -16.83 -10.23
CA THR A 377 17.22 -16.94 -11.05
C THR A 377 17.60 -15.56 -11.55
N GLN A 378 18.77 -15.05 -11.17
CA GLN A 378 19.27 -13.77 -11.64
C GLN A 378 19.39 -13.76 -13.18
N MET A 379 18.98 -12.66 -13.80
CA MET A 379 19.04 -12.45 -15.24
C MET A 379 20.05 -11.36 -15.60
N ALA A 380 19.68 -10.09 -15.42
CA ALA A 380 20.47 -8.94 -15.83
C ALA A 380 20.48 -7.82 -14.78
N ASP A 381 21.56 -7.06 -14.77
CA ASP A 381 21.69 -5.79 -14.06
C ASP A 381 21.59 -4.64 -15.06
N PHE A 382 20.83 -3.61 -14.69
CA PHE A 382 20.61 -2.40 -15.47
C PHE A 382 21.12 -1.19 -14.68
N GLU A 383 21.99 -0.38 -15.28
CA GLU A 383 22.31 0.95 -14.74
C GLU A 383 21.09 1.86 -14.98
N VAL A 384 20.48 2.33 -13.90
CA VAL A 384 19.23 3.12 -13.99
C VAL A 384 19.45 4.59 -13.64
N GLY A 385 20.39 4.89 -12.74
CA GLY A 385 20.68 6.25 -12.30
C GLY A 385 20.97 6.31 -10.80
N LYS A 386 20.93 7.50 -10.22
CA LYS A 386 21.28 7.74 -8.82
C LYS A 386 20.11 7.45 -7.88
N SER A 387 20.39 6.68 -6.84
CA SER A 387 19.45 6.39 -5.76
C SER A 387 18.08 5.87 -6.26
N PRO A 388 18.06 4.76 -7.03
CA PRO A 388 16.80 4.12 -7.41
C PRO A 388 16.11 3.57 -6.17
N PHE A 389 14.97 4.15 -5.85
CA PHE A 389 14.37 4.02 -4.53
C PHE A 389 13.08 3.19 -4.54
N TRP A 390 12.31 3.28 -5.64
CA TRP A 390 11.05 2.56 -5.81
C TRP A 390 11.00 1.85 -7.16
N THR A 391 10.49 0.61 -7.15
CA THR A 391 10.16 -0.15 -8.35
C THR A 391 8.66 -0.44 -8.36
N MET A 392 7.98 -0.14 -9.48
CA MET A 392 6.57 -0.45 -9.67
C MET A 392 6.37 -1.07 -11.06
N VAL A 393 5.70 -2.21 -11.14
CA VAL A 393 5.48 -2.91 -12.40
C VAL A 393 3.98 -2.92 -12.72
N LEU A 394 3.63 -2.46 -13.92
CA LEU A 394 2.24 -2.27 -14.35
C LEU A 394 1.99 -2.95 -15.69
N GLY A 395 0.99 -3.83 -15.75
CA GLY A 395 0.51 -4.45 -16.99
C GLY A 395 -0.80 -3.83 -17.47
N PHE A 396 -0.96 -3.71 -18.78
CA PHE A 396 -2.09 -3.06 -19.46
C PHE A 396 -2.78 -3.96 -20.48
#